data_AF-A0A3D3CZC2-F1
#
_entry.id   AF-A0A3D3CZC2-F1
#
_cell.length_a   1.000
_cell.length_b   1.000
_cell.length_c   1.000
_cell.angle_alpha   90.00
_cell.angle_beta   90.00
_cell.angle_gamma   90.00
#
_symmetry.space_group_name_H-M   'P 1'
#
loop_
_entity.id
_entity.type
_entity.pdbx_description
1 polymer ?
#
loop_
_entity_poly.entity_id
_entity_poly.type
_entity_poly.pdbx_seq_one_letter_code
_entity_poly.pdbx_strand_id
1 'polypeptide(L)'
;LKNKGYLEYVNKEHLHDLGKFQFAFSVFWTYLWFSQFMLIWYANIPEETTYFRPRFEGAYTGVFYLNLIINFLAPLLIYMRRSSKRNYATLTIMSVALLFGHWLDFYQMVFGSLVPDHVPMNLFDFGIAAGFVGLIIYQTGNVLAKFPLEAKNHPFFKESIIHYT
;
A
#
# COMPACT_ATOMS: atom_id res chain seq x y z
N LEU A 1 -5.98 -17.47 -3.08
CA LEU A 1 -7.08 -18.22 -2.45
C LEU A 1 -8.31 -18.30 -3.37
N LYS A 2 -8.91 -17.17 -3.76
CA LYS A 2 -10.07 -17.14 -4.68
C LYS A 2 -9.84 -17.85 -6.02
N ASN A 3 -8.72 -17.56 -6.70
CA ASN A 3 -8.36 -18.25 -7.95
C ASN A 3 -8.13 -19.77 -7.81
N LYS A 4 -7.93 -20.26 -6.58
CA LYS A 4 -7.75 -21.69 -6.28
C LYS A 4 -9.03 -22.34 -5.73
N GLY A 5 -10.17 -21.65 -5.76
CA GLY A 5 -11.46 -22.18 -5.32
C GLY A 5 -11.73 -22.12 -3.80
N TYR A 6 -10.76 -21.74 -2.96
CA TYR A 6 -10.91 -21.76 -1.50
C TYR A 6 -11.83 -20.67 -0.91
N LEU A 7 -12.42 -19.80 -1.73
CA LEU A 7 -13.24 -18.66 -1.28
C LEU A 7 -14.51 -18.57 -2.14
N GLU A 8 -15.43 -19.51 -1.94
CA GLU A 8 -16.64 -19.67 -2.74
C GLU A 8 -17.63 -18.51 -2.55
N TYR A 9 -17.77 -18.01 -1.32
CA TYR A 9 -18.74 -16.96 -0.98
C TYR A 9 -18.31 -15.54 -1.37
N VAL A 10 -17.07 -15.34 -1.83
CA VAL A 10 -16.55 -14.00 -2.18
C VAL A 10 -17.03 -13.60 -3.58
N ASN A 11 -18.04 -12.74 -3.65
CA ASN A 11 -18.56 -12.21 -4.91
C ASN A 11 -17.77 -10.98 -5.44
N LYS A 12 -18.29 -10.30 -6.47
CA LYS A 12 -17.69 -9.09 -7.07
C LYS A 12 -17.93 -7.82 -6.24
N GLU A 13 -18.98 -7.78 -5.44
CA GLU A 13 -19.29 -6.62 -4.58
C GLU A 13 -18.36 -6.57 -3.36
N HIS A 14 -18.00 -7.73 -2.79
CA HIS A 14 -16.92 -7.79 -1.79
C HIS A 14 -15.59 -7.22 -2.32
N LEU A 15 -15.25 -7.55 -3.58
CA LEU A 15 -14.06 -7.00 -4.24
C LEU A 15 -14.20 -5.50 -4.49
N HIS A 16 -15.39 -5.05 -4.87
CA HIS A 16 -15.71 -3.64 -5.06
C HIS A 16 -15.49 -2.83 -3.77
N ASP A 17 -15.94 -3.35 -2.63
CA ASP A 17 -15.77 -2.72 -1.33
C ASP A 17 -14.30 -2.65 -0.92
N LEU A 18 -13.53 -3.73 -1.09
CA LEU A 18 -12.08 -3.70 -0.87
C LEU A 18 -11.39 -2.67 -1.75
N GLY A 19 -11.79 -2.54 -3.02
CA GLY A 19 -11.29 -1.49 -3.91
C GLY A 19 -11.65 -0.08 -3.46
N LYS A 20 -12.83 0.13 -2.87
CA LYS A 20 -13.21 1.41 -2.25
C LYS A 20 -12.35 1.71 -1.02
N PHE A 21 -12.08 0.72 -0.17
CA PHE A 21 -11.19 0.89 0.98
C PHE A 21 -9.77 1.23 0.56
N GLN A 22 -9.19 0.47 -0.37
CA GLN A 22 -7.84 0.72 -0.86
C GLN A 22 -7.71 2.12 -1.47
N PHE A 23 -8.71 2.56 -2.23
CA PHE A 23 -8.77 3.91 -2.77
C PHE A 23 -8.87 4.98 -1.67
N ALA A 24 -9.76 4.80 -0.70
CA ALA A 24 -9.96 5.76 0.40
C ALA A 24 -8.68 5.91 1.26
N PHE A 25 -8.03 4.80 1.61
CA PHE A 25 -6.79 4.84 2.39
C PHE A 25 -5.62 5.44 1.63
N SER A 26 -5.53 5.25 0.30
CA SER A 26 -4.54 5.91 -0.54
C SER A 26 -4.71 7.45 -0.53
N VAL A 27 -5.95 7.93 -0.67
CA VAL A 27 -6.25 9.38 -0.58
C VAL A 27 -5.96 9.90 0.83
N PHE A 28 -6.31 9.14 1.86
CA PHE A 28 -6.02 9.49 3.24
C PHE A 28 -4.51 9.60 3.52
N TRP A 29 -3.72 8.63 3.07
CA TRP A 29 -2.26 8.68 3.17
C TRP A 29 -1.70 9.92 2.46
N THR A 30 -2.20 10.22 1.25
CA THR A 30 -1.78 11.40 0.48
C THR A 30 -2.09 12.69 1.24
N TYR A 31 -3.26 12.76 1.89
CA TYR A 31 -3.63 13.90 2.71
C TYR A 31 -2.67 14.11 3.88
N LEU A 32 -2.33 13.05 4.62
CA LEU A 32 -1.38 13.14 5.75
C LEU A 32 0.02 13.53 5.28
N TRP A 33 0.47 12.92 4.19
CA TRP A 33 1.76 13.22 3.59
C TRP A 33 1.84 14.67 3.12
N PHE A 34 0.80 15.15 2.43
CA PHE A 34 0.74 16.52 1.91
C PHE A 34 0.61 17.55 3.03
N SER A 35 -0.18 17.27 4.06
CA SER A 35 -0.33 18.18 5.20
C SER A 35 0.99 18.34 5.95
N GLN A 36 1.75 17.26 6.13
CA GLN A 36 3.09 17.32 6.72
C GLN A 36 4.04 18.15 5.84
N PHE A 37 4.11 17.85 4.55
CA PHE A 37 4.98 18.56 3.61
C PHE A 37 4.66 20.06 3.56
N MET A 38 3.37 20.41 3.41
CA MET A 38 2.92 21.79 3.26
C MET A 38 3.22 22.61 4.51
N LEU A 39 2.97 22.09 5.71
CA LEU A 39 3.22 22.82 6.96
C LEU A 39 4.71 23.15 7.14
N ILE A 40 5.60 22.20 6.84
CA ILE A 40 7.05 22.41 6.99
C ILE A 40 7.57 23.33 5.88
N TRP A 41 7.07 23.18 4.66
CA TRP A 41 7.42 24.08 3.55
C TRP A 41 6.93 25.51 3.79
N TYR A 42 5.73 25.69 4.34
CA TYR A 42 5.14 27.00 4.61
C TYR A 42 5.82 27.73 5.79
N ALA A 43 6.10 27.01 6.89
CA ALA A 43 6.77 27.60 8.05
C ALA A 43 8.26 27.88 7.80
N ASN A 44 8.91 27.08 6.94
CA ASN A 44 10.28 27.22 6.48
C ASN A 44 11.31 27.48 7.60
N ILE A 45 11.15 26.78 8.73
CA ILE A 45 12.06 26.84 9.88
C ILE A 45 13.36 26.08 9.51
N PRO A 46 14.55 26.72 9.57
CA PRO A 46 15.80 26.15 9.05
C PRO A 46 16.10 24.75 9.57
N GLU A 47 15.88 24.50 10.85
CA GLU A 47 16.14 23.23 11.53
C GLU A 47 15.30 22.08 10.93
N GLU A 48 14.03 22.33 10.63
CA GLU A 48 13.07 21.33 10.13
C GLU A 48 13.14 21.14 8.61
N THR A 49 13.65 22.14 7.87
CA THR A 49 13.77 22.07 6.40
C THR A 49 14.91 21.16 5.94
N THR A 50 15.88 20.86 6.82
CA THR A 50 16.99 19.94 6.52
C THR A 50 16.52 18.54 6.15
N TYR A 51 15.35 18.12 6.66
CA TYR A 51 14.75 16.83 6.33
C TYR A 51 14.21 16.78 4.89
N PHE A 52 13.50 17.82 4.43
CA PHE A 52 12.84 17.82 3.11
C PHE A 52 13.76 18.29 1.98
N ARG A 53 14.76 19.13 2.23
CA ARG A 53 15.66 19.68 1.22
C ARG A 53 16.37 18.61 0.35
N PRO A 54 17.08 17.59 0.90
CA PRO A 54 17.73 16.56 0.08
C PRO A 54 16.75 15.60 -0.61
N ARG A 55 15.48 15.58 -0.18
CA ARG A 55 14.42 14.73 -0.75
C ARG A 55 13.65 15.41 -1.87
N PHE A 56 13.52 16.74 -1.81
CA PHE A 56 12.80 17.55 -2.79
C PHE A 56 13.70 18.03 -3.94
N GLU A 57 14.97 18.38 -3.63
CA GLU A 57 15.92 18.94 -4.61
C GLU A 57 17.19 18.09 -4.76
N GLY A 58 17.37 17.05 -3.94
CA GLY A 58 18.57 16.22 -3.91
C GLY A 58 18.42 14.88 -4.64
N ALA A 59 19.29 13.92 -4.28
CA ALA A 59 19.39 12.62 -4.94
C ALA A 59 18.09 11.77 -4.86
N TYR A 60 17.24 12.02 -3.87
CA TYR A 60 16.00 11.25 -3.64
C TYR A 60 14.76 11.80 -4.35
N THR A 61 14.89 12.90 -5.10
CA THR A 61 13.78 13.55 -5.81
C THR A 61 13.00 12.57 -6.71
N GLY A 62 13.71 11.67 -7.39
CA GLY A 62 13.07 10.64 -8.21
C GLY A 62 12.21 9.66 -7.40
N VAL A 63 12.70 9.22 -6.24
CA VAL A 63 11.97 8.31 -5.33
C VAL A 63 10.77 9.02 -4.71
N PHE A 64 10.94 10.29 -4.36
CA PHE A 64 9.89 11.14 -3.77
C PHE A 64 8.68 11.27 -4.70
N TYR A 65 8.89 11.64 -5.97
CA TYR A 65 7.79 11.73 -6.93
C TYR A 65 7.25 10.36 -7.34
N LEU A 66 8.11 9.34 -7.46
CA LEU A 66 7.67 7.98 -7.76
C LEU A 66 6.71 7.46 -6.67
N ASN A 67 7.01 7.73 -5.40
CA ASN A 67 6.15 7.38 -4.28
C ASN A 67 4.76 8.02 -4.40
N LEU A 68 4.69 9.32 -4.72
CA LEU A 68 3.42 9.99 -5.00
C LEU A 68 2.68 9.40 -6.21
N ILE A 69 3.40 9.05 -7.28
CA ILE A 69 2.76 8.47 -8.45
C ILE A 69 2.12 7.12 -8.11
N ILE A 70 2.83 6.26 -7.38
CA ILE A 70 2.36 4.92 -7.03
C ILE A 70 1.27 4.96 -5.97
N ASN A 71 1.45 5.75 -4.90
CA ASN A 71 0.53 5.76 -3.76
C ASN A 71 -0.65 6.73 -3.91
N PHE A 72 -0.61 7.67 -4.86
CA PHE A 72 -1.70 8.61 -5.11
C PHE A 72 -2.21 8.59 -6.56
N LEU A 73 -1.39 8.92 -7.56
CA LEU A 73 -1.90 9.06 -8.94
C LEU A 73 -2.42 7.74 -9.51
N ALA A 74 -1.68 6.64 -9.33
CA ALA A 74 -2.06 5.33 -9.83
C ALA A 74 -3.41 4.87 -9.24
N PRO A 75 -3.61 4.82 -7.92
CA PRO A 75 -4.90 4.47 -7.35
C PRO A 75 -5.98 5.48 -7.73
N LEU A 76 -5.68 6.78 -7.81
CA LEU A 76 -6.64 7.80 -8.25
C LEU A 76 -7.17 7.51 -9.65
N LEU A 77 -6.29 7.33 -10.64
CA LEU A 77 -6.67 7.12 -12.03
C LEU A 77 -7.29 5.74 -12.26
N ILE A 78 -6.73 4.70 -11.65
CA ILE A 78 -7.15 3.31 -11.88
C ILE A 78 -8.46 3.02 -11.14
N TYR A 79 -8.65 3.52 -9.92
CA TYR A 79 -9.85 3.27 -9.13
C TYR A 79 -10.98 4.29 -9.35
N MET A 80 -10.79 5.31 -10.19
CA MET A 80 -11.87 6.22 -10.57
C MET A 80 -13.05 5.49 -11.23
N ARG A 81 -12.77 4.47 -12.07
CA ARG A 81 -13.81 3.70 -12.75
C ARG A 81 -14.36 2.57 -11.87
N ARG A 82 -15.69 2.49 -11.71
CA ARG A 82 -16.37 1.39 -10.97
C ARG A 82 -15.97 0.00 -11.45
N SER A 83 -15.83 -0.21 -12.76
CA SER A 83 -15.48 -1.51 -13.33
C SER A 83 -14.07 -2.00 -12.94
N SER A 84 -13.14 -1.08 -12.69
CA SER A 84 -11.76 -1.40 -12.29
C SER A 84 -11.74 -2.02 -10.89
N LYS A 85 -12.53 -1.46 -9.97
CA LYS A 85 -12.71 -1.93 -8.59
C LYS A 85 -13.38 -3.30 -8.47
N ARG A 86 -14.02 -3.80 -9.52
CA ARG A 86 -14.68 -5.14 -9.54
C ARG A 86 -13.82 -6.22 -10.19
N ASN A 87 -12.69 -5.84 -10.79
CA ASN A 87 -11.80 -6.77 -11.45
C ASN A 87 -10.73 -7.29 -10.49
N TYR A 88 -10.66 -8.61 -10.32
CA TYR A 88 -9.71 -9.25 -9.41
C TYR A 88 -8.25 -9.00 -9.81
N ALA A 89 -7.95 -9.03 -11.11
CA ALA A 89 -6.58 -8.81 -11.60
C ALA A 89 -6.10 -7.39 -11.28
N THR A 90 -6.95 -6.38 -11.55
CA THR A 90 -6.61 -4.98 -11.29
C THR A 90 -6.42 -4.71 -9.80
N LEU A 91 -7.31 -5.20 -8.94
CA LEU A 91 -7.16 -5.08 -7.48
C LEU A 91 -5.86 -5.72 -6.98
N THR A 92 -5.51 -6.90 -7.49
CA THR A 92 -4.29 -7.62 -7.07
C THR A 92 -3.03 -6.85 -7.48
N ILE A 93 -2.95 -6.42 -8.75
CA ILE A 93 -1.80 -5.64 -9.26
C ILE A 93 -1.65 -4.35 -8.46
N MET A 94 -2.75 -3.63 -8.23
CA MET A 94 -2.73 -2.40 -7.44
C MET A 94 -2.34 -2.63 -5.98
N SER A 95 -2.79 -3.73 -5.36
CA SER A 95 -2.39 -4.07 -3.98
C SER A 95 -0.87 -4.29 -3.89
N VAL A 96 -0.28 -5.02 -4.84
CA VAL A 96 1.17 -5.23 -4.90
C VAL A 96 1.90 -3.91 -5.17
N ALA A 97 1.38 -3.08 -6.08
CA ALA A 97 1.95 -1.78 -6.39
C ALA A 97 1.95 -0.85 -5.17
N LEU A 98 0.84 -0.77 -4.42
CA LEU A 98 0.79 0.05 -3.19
C LEU A 98 1.70 -0.48 -2.09
N LEU A 99 1.81 -1.80 -1.91
CA LEU A 99 2.77 -2.37 -0.97
C LEU A 99 4.21 -1.97 -1.32
N PHE A 100 4.56 -2.00 -2.61
CA PHE A 100 5.86 -1.53 -3.08
C PHE A 100 6.02 -0.02 -2.91
N GLY A 101 4.98 0.77 -3.19
CA GLY A 101 4.97 2.21 -2.95
C GLY A 101 5.21 2.54 -1.47
N HIS A 102 4.51 1.90 -0.55
CA HIS A 102 4.74 2.07 0.88
C HIS A 102 6.13 1.59 1.33
N TRP A 103 6.67 0.54 0.73
CA TRP A 103 8.05 0.15 0.96
C TRP A 103 9.03 1.26 0.53
N LEU A 104 8.80 1.88 -0.64
CA LEU A 104 9.58 3.05 -1.08
C LEU A 104 9.42 4.24 -0.12
N ASP A 105 8.24 4.46 0.44
CA ASP A 105 7.97 5.49 1.44
C ASP A 105 8.84 5.29 2.69
N PHE A 106 8.88 4.08 3.24
CA PHE A 106 9.77 3.75 4.36
C PHE A 106 11.25 3.84 3.97
N TYR A 107 11.61 3.40 2.77
CA TYR A 107 12.98 3.48 2.28
C TYR A 107 13.46 4.93 2.25
N GLN A 108 12.70 5.87 1.67
CA GLN A 108 13.10 7.28 1.63
C GLN A 108 13.10 7.96 3.01
N MET A 109 12.24 7.52 3.94
CA MET A 109 12.22 8.04 5.31
C MET A 109 13.49 7.66 6.07
N VAL A 110 13.93 6.39 5.94
CA VAL A 110 15.12 5.86 6.64
C VAL A 110 16.41 6.30 5.94
N PHE A 111 16.59 5.94 4.66
CA PHE A 111 17.85 6.15 3.95
C PHE A 111 18.12 7.61 3.63
N GLY A 112 17.07 8.40 3.33
CA GLY A 112 17.25 9.84 3.11
C GLY A 112 17.73 10.59 4.35
N SER A 113 17.64 10.00 5.54
CA SER A 113 18.14 10.57 6.80
C SER A 113 19.55 10.08 7.13
N LEU A 114 19.90 8.87 6.73
CA LEU A 114 21.20 8.24 6.97
C LEU A 114 22.26 8.64 5.93
N VAL A 115 21.86 8.72 4.66
CA VAL A 115 22.76 8.99 3.51
C VAL A 115 22.07 9.98 2.56
N PRO A 116 22.22 11.30 2.80
CA PRO A 116 21.52 12.33 2.02
C PRO A 116 22.13 12.56 0.62
N ASP A 117 23.40 12.21 0.42
CA ASP A 117 24.17 12.62 -0.78
C ASP A 117 23.96 11.71 -2.01
N HIS A 118 23.54 10.47 -1.82
CA HIS A 118 23.25 9.53 -2.89
C HIS A 118 22.19 8.51 -2.45
N VAL A 119 21.59 7.80 -3.41
CA VAL A 119 20.63 6.73 -3.13
C VAL A 119 21.38 5.39 -3.03
N PRO A 120 21.60 4.82 -1.84
CA PRO A 120 22.29 3.55 -1.70
C PRO A 120 21.34 2.40 -2.08
N MET A 121 21.55 1.80 -3.24
CA MET A 121 20.88 0.54 -3.59
C MET A 121 21.73 -0.66 -3.15
N ASN A 122 21.55 -1.11 -1.91
CA ASN A 122 22.16 -2.37 -1.48
C ASN A 122 21.24 -3.54 -1.79
N LEU A 123 21.75 -4.52 -2.54
CA LEU A 123 21.04 -5.77 -2.82
C LEU A 123 20.67 -6.52 -1.52
N PHE A 124 21.48 -6.35 -0.47
CA PHE A 124 21.21 -6.91 0.86
C PHE A 124 19.91 -6.38 1.48
N ASP A 125 19.58 -5.11 1.30
CA ASP A 125 18.35 -4.52 1.86
C ASP A 125 17.10 -5.15 1.24
N PHE A 126 17.14 -5.39 -0.09
CA PHE A 126 16.09 -6.13 -0.79
C PHE A 126 16.02 -7.60 -0.33
N GLY A 127 17.16 -8.23 -0.06
CA GLY A 127 17.22 -9.60 0.45
C GLY A 127 16.58 -9.74 1.83
N ILE A 128 16.85 -8.81 2.75
CA ILE A 128 16.26 -8.78 4.08
C ILE A 128 14.75 -8.51 3.97
N ALA A 129 14.32 -7.52 3.18
CA ALA A 129 12.91 -7.24 2.95
C ALA A 129 12.16 -8.45 2.38
N ALA A 130 12.73 -9.11 1.36
CA ALA A 130 12.17 -10.33 0.79
C ALA A 130 12.12 -11.48 1.81
N GLY A 131 13.11 -11.60 2.69
CA GLY A 131 13.13 -12.55 3.80
C GLY A 131 11.96 -12.36 4.76
N PHE A 132 11.70 -11.12 5.19
CA PHE A 132 10.55 -10.80 6.05
C PHE A 132 9.21 -11.04 5.35
N VAL A 133 9.08 -10.64 4.08
CA VAL A 133 7.87 -10.92 3.28
C VAL A 133 7.65 -12.43 3.17
N GLY A 134 8.70 -13.22 2.90
CA GLY A 134 8.64 -14.67 2.84
C GLY A 134 8.21 -15.29 4.17
N LEU A 135 8.75 -14.81 5.29
CA LEU A 135 8.40 -15.27 6.63
C LEU A 135 6.93 -14.98 6.97
N ILE A 136 6.45 -13.77 6.66
CA ILE A 136 5.04 -13.40 6.86
C ILE A 136 4.14 -14.29 6.01
N ILE A 137 4.44 -14.47 4.72
CA ILE A 137 3.66 -15.34 3.83
C ILE A 137 3.63 -16.78 4.35
N TYR A 138 4.77 -17.30 4.78
CA TYR A 138 4.89 -18.65 5.33
C TYR A 138 4.05 -18.81 6.61
N GLN A 139 4.16 -17.86 7.54
CA GLN A 139 3.44 -17.92 8.81
C GLN A 139 1.93 -17.76 8.61
N THR A 140 1.50 -16.82 7.75
CA THR A 140 0.09 -16.67 7.37
C THR A 140 -0.44 -17.93 6.69
N GLY A 141 0.31 -18.53 5.77
CA GLY A 141 -0.06 -19.79 5.12
C GLY A 141 -0.24 -20.93 6.11
N ASN A 142 0.68 -21.06 7.07
CA ASN A 142 0.61 -22.07 8.13
C ASN A 142 -0.62 -21.89 9.05
N VAL A 143 -0.98 -20.65 9.38
CA VAL A 143 -2.18 -20.37 10.19
C VAL A 143 -3.46 -20.66 9.41
N LEU A 144 -3.52 -20.23 8.14
CA LEU A 144 -4.67 -20.48 7.28
C LEU A 144 -4.90 -21.98 7.01
N ALA A 145 -3.85 -22.81 7.07
CA ALA A 145 -3.98 -24.27 6.95
C ALA A 145 -4.52 -24.94 8.22
N LYS A 146 -4.39 -24.30 9.40
CA LYS A 146 -4.79 -24.86 10.69
C LYS A 146 -6.24 -24.57 11.07
N PHE A 147 -6.85 -23.52 10.52
CA PHE A 147 -8.18 -23.06 10.90
C PHE A 147 -9.11 -22.98 9.68
N PRO A 148 -10.43 -23.19 9.86
CA PRO A 148 -11.40 -23.00 8.78
C PRO A 148 -11.40 -21.53 8.31
N LEU A 149 -11.42 -21.33 6.98
CA LEU A 149 -11.40 -20.00 6.35
C LEU A 149 -12.70 -19.21 6.56
N GLU A 150 -13.76 -19.88 7.03
CA GLU A 150 -15.10 -19.33 7.16
C GLU A 150 -15.54 -19.29 8.62
N ALA A 151 -16.01 -18.12 9.05
CA ALA A 151 -16.55 -17.91 10.37
C ALA A 151 -18.02 -18.36 10.47
N LYS A 152 -18.25 -19.69 10.46
CA LYS A 152 -19.60 -20.31 10.43
C LYS A 152 -20.56 -19.83 11.53
N ASN A 153 -20.04 -19.43 12.69
CA ASN A 153 -20.84 -19.05 13.86
C ASN A 153 -21.06 -17.53 13.99
N HIS A 154 -20.66 -16.72 13.00
CA HIS A 154 -20.79 -15.27 13.09
C HIS A 154 -22.25 -14.83 12.80
N PRO A 155 -22.86 -13.95 13.62
CA PRO A 155 -24.25 -13.51 13.44
C PRO A 155 -24.54 -12.94 12.03
N PHE A 156 -23.61 -12.16 11.49
CA PHE A 156 -23.75 -11.50 10.19
C PHE A 156 -23.27 -12.36 8.99
N PHE A 157 -22.94 -13.65 9.21
CA PHE A 157 -22.42 -14.51 8.14
C PHE A 157 -23.42 -14.66 6.98
N LYS A 158 -24.70 -14.90 7.29
CA LYS A 158 -25.75 -15.05 6.27
C LYS A 158 -25.94 -13.79 5.44
N GLU A 159 -25.88 -12.62 6.07
CA GLU A 159 -26.01 -11.33 5.41
C GLU A 159 -24.80 -11.04 4.49
N SER A 160 -23.59 -11.39 4.94
CA SER A 160 -22.38 -11.24 4.13
C SER A 160 -22.36 -12.10 2.86
N ILE A 161 -23.03 -13.27 2.86
CA ILE A 161 -23.13 -14.11 1.66
C ILE A 161 -24.07 -13.45 0.63
N ILE A 162 -25.14 -12.80 1.10
CA ILE A 162 -26.18 -12.12 0.29
C ILE A 162 -25.77 -10.66 0.04
N HIS A 163 -24.46 -10.40 -0.08
CA HIS A 163 -23.96 -9.04 -0.22
C HIS A 163 -24.11 -8.52 -1.66
N TYR A 164 -25.06 -7.60 -1.88
CA TYR A 164 -25.31 -6.94 -3.15
C TYR A 164 -25.25 -5.42 -2.96
N THR A 165 -24.09 -4.78 -3.07
CA THR A 165 -23.97 -3.30 -3.05
C THR A 165 -22.81 -2.77 -3.89
#